data_AF-A0A965KCD6-F1
#
_entry.id   AF-A0A965KCD6-F1
#
_cell.length_a   1.000
_cell.length_b   1.000
_cell.length_c   1.000
_cell.angle_alpha   90.00
_cell.angle_beta   90.00
_cell.angle_gamma   90.00
#
_symmetry.space_group_name_H-M   'P 1'
#
loop_
_entity.id
_entity.type
_entity.pdbx_description
1 polymer ?
#
loop_
_entity_poly.entity_id
_entity_poly.type
_entity_poly.pdbx_seq_one_letter_code
_entity_poly.pdbx_strand_id
1 'polypeptide(L)'
;MVGIGHKSLRRPHPMRSRLTLALLFSLTLGTSAALAQEAVGLEQAFPNLTFSLPVAIAPMPGSKDVVFVVEKGDPAPSADDAKAVDKKKKASAYFGGKVQMLTGFSSGKVTKTQVLQLNPKDGKFDAAGECGFLGFAVHPRVNETKQVFVYYSLRIEGKLYQRVSRFTVSSLAPFAVDADSEQPLITQLDPAGNHNGGDLHFGPDGYLYISCGDGGAAADAFDNAGYINKGFHAAVFRIDVDKKPGNPAPNPHPS
;
A
#
# COMPACT_ATOMS: atom_id res chain seq x y z
N MET A 1 39.08 44.61 -38.10
CA MET A 1 38.33 45.13 -39.27
C MET A 1 37.20 46.00 -38.73
N VAL A 2 37.44 47.33 -38.69
CA VAL A 2 36.61 48.40 -39.29
C VAL A 2 35.16 48.43 -38.75
N GLY A 3 34.63 49.47 -38.10
CA GLY A 3 35.12 50.81 -37.76
C GLY A 3 33.95 51.73 -37.33
N ILE A 4 34.30 52.79 -36.57
CA ILE A 4 33.81 54.21 -36.69
C ILE A 4 32.35 54.50 -36.22
N GLY A 5 31.99 55.56 -35.49
CA GLY A 5 32.66 56.83 -35.12
C GLY A 5 31.93 57.54 -33.94
N HIS A 6 32.67 58.24 -33.07
CA HIS A 6 32.82 59.72 -32.97
C HIS A 6 31.51 60.50 -32.74
N LYS A 7 31.22 60.96 -31.50
CA LYS A 7 31.68 62.19 -30.79
C LYS A 7 31.00 63.49 -31.26
N SER A 8 30.37 64.19 -30.31
CA SER A 8 30.44 65.65 -30.12
C SER A 8 29.71 66.02 -28.79
N LEU A 9 30.36 66.15 -27.63
CA LEU A 9 31.09 67.32 -27.09
C LEU A 9 30.36 68.67 -27.23
N ARG A 10 30.03 69.28 -26.06
CA ARG A 10 30.40 70.66 -25.69
C ARG A 10 30.25 70.87 -24.16
N ARG A 11 31.35 71.32 -23.53
CA ARG A 11 31.47 71.92 -22.17
C ARG A 11 31.30 73.45 -22.31
N PRO A 12 31.11 74.28 -21.24
CA PRO A 12 32.11 74.59 -20.16
C PRO A 12 31.47 74.74 -18.74
N HIS A 13 32.11 74.39 -17.60
CA HIS A 13 33.10 75.11 -16.76
C HIS A 13 32.72 76.54 -16.31
N PRO A 14 33.17 77.04 -15.13
CA PRO A 14 33.66 76.37 -13.90
C PRO A 14 33.13 77.03 -12.58
N MET A 15 33.33 76.42 -11.41
CA MET A 15 33.87 77.12 -10.23
C MET A 15 34.21 76.16 -9.08
N ARG A 16 35.28 76.52 -8.38
CA ARG A 16 36.02 75.76 -7.37
C ARG A 16 35.26 75.69 -6.04
N SER A 17 35.48 74.62 -5.27
CA SER A 17 36.06 74.69 -3.90
C SER A 17 35.57 73.56 -2.97
N ARG A 18 36.53 72.70 -2.59
CA ARG A 18 36.81 72.07 -1.28
C ARG A 18 35.69 71.37 -0.46
N LEU A 19 35.99 70.09 -0.21
CA LEU A 19 35.79 69.28 1.01
C LEU A 19 34.41 69.28 1.68
N THR A 20 33.73 68.13 1.66
CA THR A 20 33.35 67.45 2.92
C THR A 20 33.08 65.95 2.68
N LEU A 21 33.50 65.17 3.66
CA LEU A 21 33.37 63.71 3.82
C LEU A 21 31.89 63.29 3.94
N ALA A 22 31.45 62.28 3.19
CA ALA A 22 30.16 61.62 3.44
C ALA A 22 30.22 60.12 3.14
N LEU A 23 29.86 59.38 4.18
CA LEU A 23 29.71 57.94 4.41
C LEU A 23 29.29 57.08 3.18
N LEU A 24 30.02 55.98 2.93
CA LEU A 24 29.58 54.90 2.04
C LEU A 24 28.35 54.20 2.62
N PHE A 25 27.24 54.22 1.90
CA PHE A 25 26.15 53.25 2.06
C PHE A 25 26.35 52.15 1.01
N SER A 26 26.81 50.97 1.44
CA SER A 26 26.77 49.76 0.64
C SER A 26 25.34 49.23 0.65
N LEU A 27 24.61 49.45 -0.43
CA LEU A 27 23.31 48.82 -0.65
C LEU A 27 23.53 47.37 -1.12
N THR A 28 23.54 46.41 -0.19
CA THR A 28 23.48 45.00 -0.54
C THR A 28 22.04 44.66 -0.92
N LEU A 29 21.77 44.47 -2.21
CA LEU A 29 20.53 43.83 -2.66
C LEU A 29 20.51 42.39 -2.14
N GLY A 30 19.74 42.14 -1.08
CA GLY A 30 19.42 40.79 -0.64
C GLY A 30 18.34 40.20 -1.55
N THR A 31 18.73 39.34 -2.48
CA THR A 31 17.81 38.38 -3.09
C THR A 31 18.05 37.01 -2.47
N SER A 32 17.64 36.84 -1.23
CA SER A 32 17.35 35.50 -0.70
C SER A 32 15.97 35.12 -1.23
N ALA A 33 15.93 34.38 -2.33
CA ALA A 33 14.75 33.61 -2.69
C ALA A 33 14.50 32.63 -1.55
N ALA A 34 13.53 32.95 -0.68
CA ALA A 34 13.06 32.03 0.35
C ALA A 34 12.33 30.89 -0.36
N LEU A 35 13.02 29.78 -0.60
CA LEU A 35 12.36 28.51 -0.83
C LEU A 35 11.70 28.13 0.50
N ALA A 36 10.39 28.30 0.60
CA ALA A 36 9.62 27.69 1.67
C ALA A 36 9.75 26.18 1.51
N GLN A 37 10.66 25.58 2.27
CA GLN A 37 10.71 24.14 2.44
C GLN A 37 9.42 23.77 3.19
N GLU A 38 8.42 23.22 2.51
CA GLU A 38 7.25 22.66 3.20
C GLU A 38 7.78 21.61 4.17
N ALA A 39 7.69 21.92 5.47
CA ALA A 39 8.07 20.98 6.51
C ALA A 39 7.05 19.85 6.48
N VAL A 40 7.49 18.65 6.08
CA VAL A 40 6.65 17.45 6.13
C VAL A 40 6.46 17.09 7.61
N GLY A 41 5.23 17.24 8.10
CA GLY A 41 4.82 16.82 9.44
C GLY A 41 4.22 15.41 9.42
N LEU A 42 4.43 14.66 10.50
CA LEU A 42 3.68 13.44 10.77
C LEU A 42 2.41 13.81 11.51
N GLU A 43 1.25 13.41 10.98
CA GLU A 43 -0.04 13.57 11.63
C GLU A 43 -0.66 12.19 11.87
N GLN A 44 -1.20 11.99 13.07
CA GLN A 44 -1.91 10.78 13.42
C GLN A 44 -3.33 10.84 12.83
N ALA A 45 -3.58 10.13 11.73
CA ALA A 45 -4.87 10.16 11.04
C ALA A 45 -6.07 9.79 11.92
N PHE A 46 -5.87 8.90 12.90
CA PHE A 46 -6.89 8.44 13.83
C PHE A 46 -6.35 8.42 15.27
N PRO A 47 -6.27 9.57 15.97
CA PRO A 47 -5.60 9.66 17.27
C PRO A 47 -6.26 8.82 18.37
N ASN A 48 -7.55 8.54 18.24
CA ASN A 48 -8.35 7.79 19.22
C ASN A 48 -8.56 6.31 18.83
N LEU A 49 -7.97 5.84 17.74
CA LEU A 49 -8.06 4.46 17.29
C LEU A 49 -6.68 3.81 17.32
N THR A 50 -6.64 2.55 17.75
CA THR A 50 -5.44 1.71 17.68
C THR A 50 -5.57 0.71 16.56
N PHE A 51 -4.46 0.28 15.98
CA PHE A 51 -4.44 -0.80 14.99
C PHE A 51 -3.29 -1.75 15.33
N SER A 52 -3.48 -3.03 15.04
CA SER A 52 -2.43 -4.04 15.17
C SER A 52 -1.77 -4.25 13.81
N LEU A 53 -0.54 -3.74 13.64
CA LEU A 53 0.25 -3.90 12.41
C LEU A 53 -0.57 -3.62 11.12
N PRO A 54 -1.14 -2.42 10.94
CA PRO A 54 -1.88 -2.09 9.73
C PRO A 54 -0.93 -2.08 8.52
N VAL A 55 -1.32 -2.74 7.44
CA VAL A 55 -0.49 -2.90 6.23
C VAL A 55 -1.16 -2.43 4.95
N ALA A 56 -2.48 -2.36 4.92
CA ALA A 56 -3.21 -1.86 3.76
C ALA A 56 -4.51 -1.15 4.16
N ILE A 57 -5.01 -0.30 3.27
CA ILE A 57 -6.33 0.33 3.35
C ILE A 57 -7.07 0.03 2.06
N ALA A 58 -8.34 -0.33 2.17
CA ALA A 58 -9.20 -0.58 1.02
C ALA A 58 -10.49 0.27 1.11
N PRO A 59 -10.95 0.87 0.00
CA PRO A 59 -12.19 1.62 0.00
C PRO A 59 -13.42 0.68 -0.06
N MET A 60 -14.55 1.13 0.49
CA MET A 60 -15.85 0.57 0.13
C MET A 60 -16.31 1.18 -1.20
N PRO A 61 -16.58 0.38 -2.25
CA PRO A 61 -17.05 0.89 -3.53
C PRO A 61 -18.28 1.79 -3.39
N GLY A 62 -18.21 2.97 -4.00
CA GLY A 62 -19.30 3.95 -3.97
C GLY A 62 -19.47 4.72 -2.66
N SER A 63 -18.62 4.50 -1.65
CA SER A 63 -18.65 5.24 -0.38
C SER A 63 -17.44 6.14 -0.21
N LYS A 64 -17.66 7.34 0.30
CA LYS A 64 -16.61 8.25 0.81
C LYS A 64 -16.48 8.18 2.34
N ASP A 65 -17.37 7.44 2.99
CA ASP A 65 -17.51 7.41 4.44
C ASP A 65 -17.08 6.08 5.05
N VAL A 66 -16.57 5.16 4.23
CA VAL A 66 -16.18 3.82 4.67
C VAL A 66 -14.85 3.43 4.05
N VAL A 67 -13.92 3.05 4.90
CA VAL A 67 -12.67 2.39 4.50
C VAL A 67 -12.44 1.17 5.38
N PHE A 68 -11.66 0.23 4.88
CA PHE A 68 -11.22 -0.95 5.60
C PHE A 68 -9.72 -0.86 5.86
N VAL A 69 -9.27 -1.19 7.05
CA VAL A 69 -7.86 -1.31 7.42
C VAL A 69 -7.53 -2.79 7.57
N VAL A 70 -6.53 -3.25 6.83
CA VAL A 70 -6.03 -4.63 6.90
C VAL A 70 -4.92 -4.69 7.93
N GLU A 71 -5.09 -5.54 8.92
CA GLU A 71 -4.14 -5.81 9.98
C GLU A 71 -3.41 -7.13 9.69
N LYS A 72 -2.07 -7.06 9.62
CA LYS A 72 -1.18 -8.11 9.08
C LYS A 72 -1.37 -9.48 9.71
N GLY A 73 -1.79 -9.54 10.98
CA GLY A 73 -1.82 -10.74 11.80
C GLY A 73 -1.32 -10.44 13.20
N ASP A 74 -2.11 -10.78 14.20
CA ASP A 74 -1.70 -10.62 15.60
C ASP A 74 -0.68 -11.67 15.97
N PRO A 75 0.35 -11.34 16.77
CA PRO A 75 1.09 -12.38 17.47
C PRO A 75 0.10 -13.25 18.25
N ALA A 76 0.24 -14.56 18.15
CA ALA A 76 -0.46 -15.50 18.98
C ALA A 76 -0.26 -15.13 20.45
N PRO A 77 -1.33 -15.15 21.27
CA PRO A 77 -1.19 -15.05 22.72
C PRO A 77 -0.18 -16.13 23.14
N SER A 78 0.95 -15.71 23.71
CA SER A 78 1.90 -16.67 24.26
C SER A 78 1.57 -16.87 25.74
N ALA A 79 1.84 -18.06 26.28
CA ALA A 79 1.74 -18.29 27.73
C ALA A 79 2.75 -17.43 28.54
N ASP A 80 3.68 -16.74 27.87
CA ASP A 80 4.83 -16.03 28.44
C ASP A 80 4.78 -14.50 28.18
N ASP A 81 3.60 -13.93 27.92
CA ASP A 81 3.41 -12.51 27.54
C ASP A 81 3.97 -11.47 28.55
N ALA A 82 4.51 -11.90 29.70
CA ALA A 82 5.23 -11.06 30.65
C ALA A 82 6.74 -10.88 30.38
N LYS A 83 7.36 -11.63 29.44
CA LYS A 83 8.82 -11.56 29.20
C LYS A 83 9.20 -11.78 27.72
N ALA A 84 9.04 -10.78 26.86
CA ALA A 84 9.64 -10.86 25.52
C ALA A 84 10.11 -9.49 25.01
N VAL A 85 11.41 -9.23 25.21
CA VAL A 85 12.20 -8.20 24.50
C VAL A 85 12.87 -8.81 23.24
N ASP A 86 12.61 -10.08 22.92
CA ASP A 86 13.38 -10.79 21.88
C ASP A 86 12.72 -10.77 20.48
N LYS A 87 13.54 -10.39 19.50
CA LYS A 87 13.19 -10.13 18.10
C LYS A 87 13.34 -11.42 17.29
N LYS A 88 12.26 -12.20 17.16
CA LYS A 88 11.90 -13.08 16.01
C LYS A 88 10.81 -14.06 16.44
N LYS A 89 9.54 -13.64 16.38
CA LYS A 89 8.42 -14.59 16.51
C LYS A 89 8.37 -15.46 15.26
N LYS A 90 8.29 -16.79 15.45
CA LYS A 90 8.21 -17.78 14.36
C LYS A 90 6.85 -17.67 13.66
N ALA A 91 6.80 -18.00 12.37
CA ALA A 91 5.59 -18.03 11.53
C ALA A 91 4.32 -18.60 12.20
N SER A 92 4.48 -19.71 12.95
CA SER A 92 3.38 -20.40 13.64
C SER A 92 2.87 -19.70 14.92
N ALA A 93 3.44 -18.55 15.27
CA ALA A 93 3.10 -17.78 16.46
C ALA A 93 2.26 -16.55 16.12
N TYR A 94 1.44 -16.61 15.07
CA TYR A 94 0.49 -15.54 14.69
C TYR A 94 -0.92 -16.10 14.54
N PHE A 95 -1.91 -15.34 15.00
CA PHE A 95 -3.32 -15.55 14.65
C PHE A 95 -3.60 -14.84 13.32
N GLY A 96 -4.60 -15.31 12.58
CA GLY A 96 -4.93 -14.74 11.27
C GLY A 96 -5.07 -13.22 11.30
N GLY A 97 -4.85 -12.57 10.16
CA GLY A 97 -5.06 -11.14 10.06
C GLY A 97 -6.53 -10.74 10.24
N LYS A 98 -6.76 -9.45 10.43
CA LYS A 98 -8.08 -8.86 10.65
C LYS A 98 -8.36 -7.78 9.62
N VAL A 99 -9.64 -7.55 9.38
CA VAL A 99 -10.12 -6.37 8.65
C VAL A 99 -10.96 -5.53 9.60
N GLN A 100 -10.54 -4.28 9.79
CA GLN A 100 -11.26 -3.28 10.57
C GLN A 100 -12.00 -2.34 9.61
N MET A 101 -13.31 -2.24 9.69
CA MET A 101 -14.10 -1.23 8.98
C MET A 101 -14.11 0.06 9.80
N LEU A 102 -13.76 1.17 9.15
CA LEU A 102 -13.90 2.51 9.69
C LEU A 102 -15.09 3.21 9.03
N THR A 103 -15.94 3.88 9.82
CA THR A 103 -17.10 4.64 9.34
C THR A 103 -17.22 5.98 10.04
N GLY A 104 -18.02 6.92 9.53
CA GLY A 104 -18.32 8.19 10.22
C GLY A 104 -17.30 9.30 9.98
N PHE A 105 -16.64 9.30 8.82
CA PHE A 105 -15.71 10.37 8.42
C PHE A 105 -16.43 11.70 8.21
N SER A 106 -17.59 11.65 7.56
CA SER A 106 -18.42 12.80 7.21
C SER A 106 -19.04 13.48 8.44
N SER A 107 -19.25 12.72 9.52
CA SER A 107 -19.73 13.24 10.81
C SER A 107 -18.60 13.69 11.74
N GLY A 108 -17.33 13.43 11.37
CA GLY A 108 -16.16 13.64 12.23
C GLY A 108 -16.05 12.65 13.40
N LYS A 109 -17.00 11.71 13.54
CA LYS A 109 -17.02 10.70 14.60
C LYS A 109 -16.69 9.33 14.02
N VAL A 110 -15.39 9.11 13.79
CA VAL A 110 -14.91 7.85 13.22
C VAL A 110 -15.10 6.71 14.22
N THR A 111 -15.72 5.62 13.78
CA THR A 111 -15.87 4.38 14.53
C THR A 111 -15.08 3.25 13.88
N LYS A 112 -14.63 2.27 14.67
CA LYS A 112 -13.90 1.09 14.20
C LYS A 112 -14.66 -0.17 14.58
N THR A 113 -14.85 -1.09 13.64
CA THR A 113 -15.49 -2.39 13.88
C THR A 113 -14.75 -3.47 13.12
N GLN A 114 -14.43 -4.58 13.78
CA GLN A 114 -13.84 -5.74 13.10
C GLN A 114 -14.91 -6.43 12.25
N VAL A 115 -14.64 -6.66 10.97
CA VAL A 115 -15.59 -7.26 10.02
C VAL A 115 -15.15 -8.63 9.48
N LEU A 116 -13.87 -8.96 9.65
CA LEU A 116 -13.31 -10.26 9.31
C LEU A 116 -12.13 -10.58 10.24
N GLN A 117 -12.09 -11.83 10.70
CA GLN A 117 -10.93 -12.46 11.31
C GLN A 117 -10.59 -13.67 10.42
N LEU A 118 -9.44 -13.63 9.75
CA LEU A 118 -9.06 -14.71 8.84
C LEU A 118 -8.73 -15.98 9.63
N ASN A 119 -9.16 -17.14 9.13
CA ASN A 119 -8.87 -18.45 9.72
C ASN A 119 -8.83 -19.55 8.65
N PRO A 120 -7.69 -19.72 7.94
CA PRO A 120 -7.56 -20.72 6.88
C PRO A 120 -7.78 -22.14 7.44
N LYS A 121 -8.53 -22.99 6.70
CA LYS A 121 -8.91 -24.33 7.18
C LYS A 121 -7.96 -25.45 6.76
N ASP A 122 -7.23 -25.26 5.68
CA ASP A 122 -6.37 -26.25 5.03
C ASP A 122 -4.87 -25.91 5.15
N GLY A 123 -4.52 -25.00 6.05
CA GLY A 123 -3.14 -24.58 6.28
C GLY A 123 -2.98 -23.76 7.56
N LYS A 124 -1.74 -23.36 7.84
CA LYS A 124 -1.41 -22.50 8.98
C LYS A 124 -1.08 -21.11 8.45
N PHE A 125 -1.80 -20.09 8.93
CA PHE A 125 -1.48 -18.70 8.62
C PHE A 125 -0.01 -18.37 8.97
N ASP A 126 0.67 -17.59 8.12
CA ASP A 126 2.05 -17.16 8.33
C ASP A 126 2.12 -15.62 8.25
N ALA A 127 2.67 -14.99 9.28
CA ALA A 127 2.91 -13.55 9.31
C ALA A 127 4.36 -13.19 9.70
N ALA A 128 5.31 -14.11 9.55
CA ALA A 128 6.72 -13.81 9.74
C ALA A 128 7.30 -12.99 8.57
N GLY A 129 8.18 -12.03 8.85
CA GLY A 129 8.78 -11.19 7.80
C GLY A 129 7.72 -10.36 7.09
N GLU A 130 7.68 -10.44 5.75
CA GLU A 130 6.70 -9.72 4.92
C GLU A 130 5.40 -10.52 4.71
N CYS A 131 5.34 -11.76 5.16
CA CYS A 131 4.11 -12.57 5.10
C CYS A 131 3.00 -11.97 5.96
N GLY A 132 1.74 -12.27 5.66
CA GLY A 132 0.61 -11.92 6.53
C GLY A 132 -0.71 -11.86 5.77
N PHE A 133 -1.69 -11.15 6.32
CA PHE A 133 -2.87 -10.70 5.57
C PHE A 133 -2.51 -9.36 4.93
N LEU A 134 -2.33 -9.35 3.61
CA LEU A 134 -1.67 -8.25 2.90
C LEU A 134 -2.62 -7.42 2.03
N GLY A 135 -3.71 -8.01 1.52
CA GLY A 135 -4.62 -7.30 0.63
C GLY A 135 -6.08 -7.64 0.87
N PHE A 136 -6.97 -6.65 0.75
CA PHE A 136 -8.42 -6.80 0.87
C PHE A 136 -9.11 -5.95 -0.19
N ALA A 137 -10.10 -6.52 -0.88
CA ALA A 137 -10.90 -5.77 -1.86
C ALA A 137 -12.38 -6.16 -1.76
N VAL A 138 -13.25 -5.15 -1.78
CA VAL A 138 -14.70 -5.36 -1.86
C VAL A 138 -15.13 -5.34 -3.32
N HIS A 139 -15.98 -6.29 -3.71
CA HIS A 139 -16.51 -6.32 -5.07
C HIS A 139 -17.27 -5.02 -5.41
N PRO A 140 -17.08 -4.40 -6.60
CA PRO A 140 -17.76 -3.14 -6.94
C PRO A 140 -19.29 -3.23 -6.90
N ARG A 141 -19.82 -4.43 -7.15
CA ARG A 141 -21.25 -4.77 -7.04
C ARG A 141 -21.58 -5.60 -5.79
N VAL A 142 -20.92 -5.35 -4.65
CA VAL A 142 -21.10 -6.14 -3.41
C VAL A 142 -22.56 -6.21 -2.93
N ASN A 143 -23.40 -5.22 -3.28
CA ASN A 143 -24.83 -5.27 -3.00
C ASN A 143 -25.54 -6.47 -3.63
N GLU A 144 -25.06 -6.90 -4.80
CA GLU A 144 -25.56 -8.02 -5.59
C GLU A 144 -24.73 -9.28 -5.34
N THR A 145 -23.41 -9.17 -5.44
CA THR A 145 -22.51 -10.34 -5.42
C THR A 145 -22.27 -10.87 -4.01
N LYS A 146 -22.34 -10.00 -3.00
CA LYS A 146 -21.96 -10.30 -1.60
C LYS A 146 -20.54 -10.84 -1.50
N GLN A 147 -19.59 -10.29 -2.25
CA GLN A 147 -18.22 -10.82 -2.31
C GLN A 147 -17.16 -9.81 -1.86
N VAL A 148 -16.19 -10.34 -1.13
CA VAL A 148 -14.89 -9.69 -0.87
C VAL A 148 -13.77 -10.65 -1.24
N PHE A 149 -12.58 -10.11 -1.46
CA PHE A 149 -11.39 -10.84 -1.87
C PHE A 149 -10.25 -10.49 -0.93
N VAL A 150 -9.39 -11.47 -0.66
CA VAL A 150 -8.26 -11.33 0.25
C VAL A 150 -7.00 -11.88 -0.38
N TYR A 151 -5.85 -11.33 0.01
CA TYR A 151 -4.52 -11.86 -0.27
C TYR A 151 -3.79 -12.12 1.04
N TYR A 152 -3.32 -13.35 1.25
CA TYR A 152 -2.60 -13.69 2.47
C TYR A 152 -1.60 -14.83 2.31
N SER A 153 -0.67 -14.92 3.27
CA SER A 153 0.35 -15.95 3.32
C SER A 153 -0.03 -17.08 4.28
N LEU A 154 0.22 -18.33 3.87
CA LEU A 154 -0.01 -19.51 4.70
C LEU A 154 0.96 -20.63 4.37
N ARG A 155 1.08 -21.58 5.30
CA ARG A 155 1.80 -22.82 5.10
C ARG A 155 0.87 -24.02 5.00
N ILE A 156 1.02 -24.77 3.91
CA ILE A 156 0.34 -26.04 3.67
C ILE A 156 1.42 -27.10 3.61
N GLU A 157 1.32 -28.12 4.47
CA GLU A 157 2.34 -29.17 4.58
C GLU A 157 3.78 -28.61 4.77
N GLY A 158 3.90 -27.49 5.49
CA GLY A 158 5.17 -26.82 5.78
C GLY A 158 5.71 -25.90 4.69
N LYS A 159 5.19 -25.97 3.46
CA LYS A 159 5.56 -25.10 2.33
C LYS A 159 4.79 -23.79 2.39
N LEU A 160 5.45 -22.68 2.09
CA LEU A 160 4.83 -21.35 2.08
C LEU A 160 4.09 -21.11 0.76
N TYR A 161 2.92 -20.50 0.85
CA TYR A 161 2.10 -20.09 -0.29
C TYR A 161 1.60 -18.67 -0.09
N GLN A 162 1.43 -17.96 -1.19
CA GLN A 162 0.55 -16.79 -1.26
C GLN A 162 -0.79 -17.19 -1.84
N ARG A 163 -1.86 -16.78 -1.17
CA ARG A 163 -3.21 -17.17 -1.51
C ARG A 163 -4.10 -15.97 -1.74
N VAL A 164 -4.83 -16.04 -2.85
CA VAL A 164 -5.96 -15.19 -3.14
C VAL A 164 -7.22 -16.00 -2.90
N SER A 165 -8.11 -15.50 -2.05
CA SER A 165 -9.39 -16.14 -1.74
C SER A 165 -10.53 -15.16 -1.89
N ARG A 166 -11.72 -15.70 -2.17
CA ARG A 166 -13.00 -14.99 -2.08
C ARG A 166 -13.73 -15.41 -0.81
N PHE A 167 -14.44 -14.47 -0.19
CA PHE A 167 -15.35 -14.70 0.92
C PHE A 167 -16.72 -14.09 0.63
N THR A 168 -17.74 -14.59 1.34
CA THR A 168 -19.12 -14.10 1.28
C THR A 168 -19.36 -13.05 2.38
N VAL A 169 -20.03 -11.96 2.01
CA VAL A 169 -20.54 -10.94 2.92
C VAL A 169 -21.88 -11.42 3.47
N SER A 170 -21.93 -11.81 4.74
CA SER A 170 -23.13 -12.32 5.40
C SER A 170 -24.16 -11.23 5.70
N SER A 171 -23.71 -9.99 5.89
CA SER A 171 -24.56 -8.81 6.09
C SER A 171 -23.88 -7.55 5.58
N LEU A 172 -24.66 -6.60 5.03
CA LEU A 172 -24.17 -5.28 4.61
C LEU A 172 -24.38 -4.19 5.66
N ALA A 173 -25.33 -4.39 6.58
CA ALA A 173 -25.69 -3.43 7.62
C ALA A 173 -26.16 -4.19 8.88
N PRO A 174 -25.27 -4.42 9.88
CA PRO A 174 -23.84 -4.09 9.88
C PRO A 174 -23.07 -4.90 8.83
N PHE A 175 -21.98 -4.34 8.29
CA PHE A 175 -21.13 -5.07 7.35
C PHE A 175 -20.40 -6.20 8.08
N ALA A 176 -20.55 -7.43 7.60
CA ALA A 176 -19.92 -8.61 8.17
C ALA A 176 -19.55 -9.60 7.06
N VAL A 177 -18.35 -10.18 7.18
CA VAL A 177 -17.85 -11.23 6.28
C VAL A 177 -17.94 -12.57 7.01
N ASP A 178 -18.49 -13.59 6.35
CA ASP A 178 -18.51 -14.94 6.88
C ASP A 178 -17.12 -15.58 6.75
N ALA A 179 -16.40 -15.71 7.86
CA ALA A 179 -15.04 -16.25 7.89
C ALA A 179 -14.96 -17.75 7.52
N ASP A 180 -16.07 -18.48 7.55
CA ASP A 180 -16.11 -19.90 7.17
C ASP A 180 -16.47 -20.10 5.68
N SER A 181 -16.81 -19.02 4.97
CA SER A 181 -17.21 -19.04 3.55
C SER A 181 -16.02 -18.98 2.56
N GLU A 182 -14.80 -19.24 3.02
CA GLU A 182 -13.60 -19.13 2.20
C GLU A 182 -13.70 -20.00 0.94
N GLN A 183 -13.41 -19.39 -0.21
CA GLN A 183 -13.13 -20.08 -1.45
C GLN A 183 -11.76 -19.65 -2.01
N PRO A 184 -10.73 -20.52 -1.93
CA PRO A 184 -9.45 -20.25 -2.57
C PRO A 184 -9.60 -20.12 -4.09
N LEU A 185 -8.95 -19.11 -4.66
CA LEU A 185 -8.91 -18.85 -6.10
C LEU A 185 -7.53 -19.14 -6.70
N ILE A 186 -6.48 -18.62 -6.06
CA ILE A 186 -5.08 -18.86 -6.41
C ILE A 186 -4.36 -19.27 -5.14
N THR A 187 -3.58 -20.34 -5.19
CA THR A 187 -2.66 -20.75 -4.12
C THR A 187 -1.31 -21.00 -4.77
N GLN A 188 -0.47 -19.97 -4.80
CA GLN A 188 0.83 -19.96 -5.47
C GLN A 188 1.91 -20.35 -4.47
N LEU A 189 2.72 -21.36 -4.82
CA LEU A 189 3.88 -21.73 -4.01
C LEU A 189 4.85 -20.55 -3.99
N ASP A 190 5.33 -20.17 -2.82
CA ASP A 190 6.24 -19.05 -2.65
C ASP A 190 7.53 -19.53 -1.95
N PRO A 191 8.69 -19.45 -2.60
CA PRO A 191 9.91 -20.05 -2.06
C PRO A 191 10.53 -19.26 -0.89
N ALA A 192 10.15 -17.99 -0.67
CA ALA A 192 10.60 -17.19 0.47
C ALA A 192 9.50 -16.32 1.11
N GLY A 193 9.74 -15.93 2.37
CA GLY A 193 8.82 -15.10 3.17
C GLY A 193 9.01 -13.59 2.99
N ASN A 194 9.62 -13.17 1.88
CA ASN A 194 9.84 -11.78 1.51
C ASN A 194 9.56 -11.58 0.01
N HIS A 195 9.32 -10.33 -0.37
CA HIS A 195 8.83 -9.91 -1.69
C HIS A 195 7.52 -10.62 -2.05
N ASN A 196 6.56 -10.59 -1.12
CA ASN A 196 5.31 -11.34 -1.27
C ASN A 196 4.26 -10.63 -2.12
N GLY A 197 4.42 -9.33 -2.41
CA GLY A 197 3.41 -8.51 -3.08
C GLY A 197 2.16 -8.36 -2.21
N GLY A 198 0.98 -8.54 -2.80
CA GLY A 198 -0.27 -8.67 -2.07
C GLY A 198 -1.22 -7.48 -2.12
N ASP A 199 -0.88 -6.42 -2.85
CA ASP A 199 -1.84 -5.36 -3.17
C ASP A 199 -2.98 -5.92 -4.04
N LEU A 200 -4.21 -5.50 -3.76
CA LEU A 200 -5.43 -6.13 -4.26
C LEU A 200 -6.52 -5.08 -4.50
N HIS A 201 -6.87 -4.82 -5.76
CA HIS A 201 -7.82 -3.75 -6.11
C HIS A 201 -8.77 -4.15 -7.24
N PHE A 202 -9.97 -3.58 -7.26
CA PHE A 202 -10.80 -3.60 -8.46
C PHE A 202 -10.48 -2.39 -9.33
N GLY A 203 -10.21 -2.63 -10.61
CA GLY A 203 -10.09 -1.57 -11.61
C GLY A 203 -11.46 -0.99 -11.99
N PRO A 204 -11.49 0.19 -12.63
CA PRO A 204 -12.74 0.78 -13.15
C PRO A 204 -13.41 -0.06 -14.24
N ASP A 205 -12.67 -0.99 -14.84
CA ASP A 205 -13.15 -1.99 -15.79
C ASP A 205 -13.82 -3.21 -15.11
N GLY A 206 -13.82 -3.25 -13.78
CA GLY A 206 -14.43 -4.30 -12.96
C GLY A 206 -13.64 -5.60 -12.91
N TYR A 207 -12.34 -5.59 -13.22
CA TYR A 207 -11.45 -6.74 -13.03
C TYR A 207 -10.72 -6.62 -11.69
N LEU A 208 -10.38 -7.77 -11.09
CA LEU A 208 -9.57 -7.84 -9.89
C LEU A 208 -8.08 -7.80 -10.28
N TYR A 209 -7.38 -6.78 -9.81
CA TYR A 209 -5.94 -6.61 -9.96
C TYR A 209 -5.22 -7.12 -8.71
N ILE A 210 -4.18 -7.92 -8.91
CA ILE A 210 -3.42 -8.58 -7.85
C ILE A 210 -1.94 -8.36 -8.14
N SER A 211 -1.19 -7.81 -7.19
CA SER A 211 0.28 -7.80 -7.29
C SER A 211 0.87 -9.05 -6.65
N CYS A 212 1.83 -9.67 -7.33
CA CYS A 212 2.60 -10.80 -6.81
C CYS A 212 4.08 -10.49 -6.97
N GLY A 213 4.84 -10.67 -5.90
CA GLY A 213 6.28 -10.42 -5.97
C GLY A 213 7.06 -11.57 -6.60
N ASP A 214 8.38 -11.43 -6.63
CA ASP A 214 9.31 -12.33 -7.32
C ASP A 214 9.61 -13.63 -6.55
N GLY A 215 9.11 -13.76 -5.32
CA GLY A 215 9.40 -14.89 -4.44
C GLY A 215 10.69 -14.76 -3.64
N GLY A 216 11.30 -13.58 -3.64
CA GLY A 216 12.28 -13.13 -2.68
C GLY A 216 13.63 -13.85 -2.71
N ALA A 217 14.22 -13.96 -1.52
CA ALA A 217 15.62 -14.31 -1.27
C ALA A 217 16.65 -13.29 -1.82
N ALA A 218 17.86 -13.36 -1.29
CA ALA A 218 18.95 -12.48 -1.71
C ALA A 218 19.50 -12.91 -3.07
N ALA A 219 19.92 -11.93 -3.88
CA ALA A 219 20.57 -12.14 -5.18
C ALA A 219 19.77 -13.03 -6.15
N ASP A 220 18.44 -12.86 -6.18
CA ASP A 220 17.53 -13.55 -7.09
C ASP A 220 17.72 -15.07 -7.13
N ALA A 221 17.94 -15.68 -5.96
CA ALA A 221 18.35 -17.09 -5.86
C ALA A 221 17.41 -18.10 -6.54
N PHE A 222 16.13 -17.74 -6.73
CA PHE A 222 15.14 -18.57 -7.43
C PHE A 222 14.98 -18.21 -8.91
N ASP A 223 15.48 -17.05 -9.31
CA ASP A 223 15.44 -16.53 -10.68
C ASP A 223 14.03 -16.68 -11.28
N ASN A 224 13.01 -16.25 -10.52
CA ASN A 224 11.61 -16.38 -10.92
C ASN A 224 11.21 -15.28 -11.90
N ALA A 225 11.68 -14.05 -11.68
CA ALA A 225 11.35 -12.89 -12.52
C ALA A 225 11.85 -13.03 -13.96
N GLY A 226 12.85 -13.89 -14.21
CA GLY A 226 13.36 -14.17 -15.55
C GLY A 226 12.53 -15.12 -16.41
N TYR A 227 11.49 -15.79 -15.84
CA TYR A 227 10.74 -16.83 -16.55
C TYR A 227 9.22 -16.72 -16.35
N ILE A 228 8.48 -16.89 -17.44
CA ILE A 228 7.02 -16.86 -17.45
C ILE A 228 6.36 -18.20 -17.08
N ASN A 229 7.15 -19.26 -16.87
CA ASN A 229 6.66 -20.62 -16.60
C ASN A 229 6.98 -21.11 -15.17
N LYS A 230 7.47 -20.23 -14.29
CA LYS A 230 7.70 -20.53 -12.86
C LYS A 230 6.52 -20.10 -11.97
N GLY A 231 5.32 -20.11 -12.54
CA GLY A 231 4.11 -19.59 -11.90
C GLY A 231 3.98 -18.07 -12.09
N PHE A 232 3.30 -17.41 -11.16
CA PHE A 232 2.81 -16.05 -11.39
C PHE A 232 3.70 -14.94 -10.80
N HIS A 233 4.99 -15.20 -10.58
CA HIS A 233 5.88 -14.26 -9.90
C HIS A 233 6.15 -12.97 -10.70
N ALA A 234 6.53 -11.91 -9.96
CA ALA A 234 6.95 -10.61 -10.49
C ALA A 234 5.95 -9.97 -11.47
N ALA A 235 4.67 -10.00 -11.12
CA ALA A 235 3.59 -9.63 -12.04
C ALA A 235 2.40 -8.95 -11.34
N VAL A 236 1.61 -8.25 -12.15
CA VAL A 236 0.29 -7.75 -11.79
C VAL A 236 -0.74 -8.49 -12.64
N PHE A 237 -1.58 -9.30 -12.01
CA PHE A 237 -2.65 -10.02 -12.70
C PHE A 237 -3.86 -9.13 -12.85
N ARG A 238 -4.65 -9.39 -13.89
CA ARG A 238 -5.96 -8.80 -14.11
C ARG A 238 -6.96 -9.93 -14.33
N ILE A 239 -7.77 -10.24 -13.31
CA ILE A 239 -8.62 -11.42 -13.27
C ILE A 239 -10.08 -11.02 -13.43
N ASP A 240 -10.78 -11.72 -14.33
CA ASP A 240 -12.24 -11.65 -14.41
C ASP A 240 -12.88 -12.61 -13.41
N VAL A 241 -13.27 -12.09 -12.26
CA VAL A 241 -13.98 -12.85 -11.22
C VAL A 241 -15.48 -13.00 -11.52
N ASP A 242 -16.01 -12.23 -12.48
CA ASP A 242 -17.41 -12.21 -12.88
C ASP A 242 -17.72 -13.19 -14.01
N LYS A 243 -16.70 -13.71 -14.71
CA LYS A 243 -16.83 -14.54 -15.92
C LYS A 243 -17.74 -13.88 -16.96
N LYS A 244 -17.46 -12.61 -17.28
CA LYS A 244 -18.26 -11.81 -18.20
C LYS A 244 -18.38 -12.51 -19.56
N PRO A 245 -19.54 -12.41 -20.24
CA PRO A 245 -19.71 -12.98 -21.57
C PRO A 245 -18.64 -12.50 -22.54
N GLY A 246 -18.05 -13.42 -23.30
CA GLY A 246 -17.00 -13.14 -24.27
C GLY A 246 -15.58 -13.10 -23.71
N ASN A 247 -15.39 -13.08 -22.39
CA ASN A 247 -14.05 -13.28 -21.82
C ASN A 247 -13.62 -14.74 -21.96
N PRO A 248 -12.33 -15.00 -22.21
CA PRO A 248 -11.82 -16.36 -22.30
C PRO A 248 -11.96 -17.07 -20.95
N ALA A 249 -12.35 -18.35 -21.00
CA ALA A 249 -12.25 -19.22 -19.84
C ALA A 249 -10.77 -19.43 -19.47
N PRO A 250 -10.44 -19.75 -18.20
CA PRO A 250 -9.09 -20.13 -17.84
C PRO A 250 -8.56 -21.24 -18.75
N ASN A 251 -7.47 -20.97 -19.45
CA ASN A 251 -6.84 -21.90 -20.36
C ASN A 251 -5.36 -22.09 -19.97
N PRO A 252 -4.81 -23.30 -20.09
CA PRO A 252 -3.38 -23.53 -19.89
C PRO A 252 -2.57 -22.66 -20.86
N HIS A 253 -1.44 -22.12 -20.38
CA HIS A 253 -0.42 -21.60 -21.26
C HIS A 253 0.35 -22.80 -21.86
N PRO A 254 0.73 -22.78 -23.16
CA PRO A 254 1.38 -23.92 -23.82
C PRO A 254 2.83 -24.22 -23.38
N SER A 255 3.39 -23.44 -22.46
CA SER A 255 4.75 -23.59 -21.93
C SER A 255 4.78 -24.42 -20.66
#